data_AF-A0A0G0TIS6-F1
#
_entry.id   AF-A0A0G0TIS6-F1
#
_cell.length_a   1.000
_cell.length_b   1.000
_cell.length_c   1.000
_cell.angle_alpha   90.00
_cell.angle_beta   90.00
_cell.angle_gamma   90.00
#
_symmetry.space_group_name_H-M   'P 1'
#
loop_
_entity.id
_entity.type
_entity.pdbx_description
1 polymer ?
#
loop_
_entity_poly.entity_id
_entity_poly.type
_entity_poly.pdbx_seq_one_letter_code
_entity_poly.pdbx_strand_id
1 'polypeptide(L)'
;MSIPKPILSVFTKTFLVRYFLFIVPVTIMILILTISYERIMQKSIAALPLEYSQQLTNVIRGILMIHAYAIITILFFFFFVVIGTLVSIWWTFRPTLKLLKAMDNVARGDFSVRLPEDSKDEIGRIFKRFNAMTQGLEEAAVKGFMTIALKP
;
A
#
# COMPACT_ATOMS: atom_id res chain seq x y z
N MET A 1 -24.95 -22.41 3.17
CA MET A 1 -23.49 -22.65 3.18
C MET A 1 -22.82 -21.33 2.81
N SER A 2 -22.30 -20.56 3.77
CA SER A 2 -21.63 -19.29 3.47
C SER A 2 -20.24 -19.60 2.93
N ILE A 3 -19.97 -19.15 1.71
CA ILE A 3 -18.62 -19.23 1.13
C ILE A 3 -17.70 -18.41 2.04
N PRO A 4 -16.67 -19.01 2.67
CA PRO A 4 -15.74 -18.26 3.51
C PRO A 4 -15.09 -17.18 2.64
N LYS A 5 -15.28 -15.91 3.00
CA LYS A 5 -14.71 -14.78 2.24
C LYS A 5 -13.19 -14.96 2.17
N PRO A 6 -12.56 -14.82 0.99
CA PRO A 6 -11.11 -14.94 0.87
C PRO A 6 -10.45 -13.88 1.77
N ILE A 7 -9.73 -14.34 2.78
CA ILE A 7 -8.98 -13.48 3.67
C ILE A 7 -7.71 -13.09 2.92
N LEU A 8 -7.70 -11.87 2.38
CA LEU A 8 -6.52 -11.32 1.72
C LEU A 8 -5.41 -11.11 2.75
N SER A 9 -4.22 -11.62 2.46
CA SER A 9 -3.02 -11.34 3.25
C SER A 9 -2.74 -9.83 3.30
N VAL A 10 -2.12 -9.32 4.37
CA VAL A 10 -1.59 -7.93 4.42
C VAL A 10 -0.68 -7.67 3.24
N PHE A 11 0.15 -8.66 2.88
CA PHE A 11 1.01 -8.59 1.72
C PHE A 11 0.19 -8.47 0.43
N THR A 12 -0.84 -9.31 0.27
CA THR A 12 -1.73 -9.24 -0.91
C THR A 12 -2.51 -7.93 -0.97
N LYS A 13 -3.03 -7.42 0.15
CA LYS A 13 -3.71 -6.10 0.20
C LYS A 13 -2.76 -4.98 -0.22
N THR A 14 -1.53 -5.00 0.31
CA THR A 14 -0.50 -4.02 -0.03
C THR A 14 -0.11 -4.11 -1.51
N PHE A 15 0.04 -5.33 -2.03
CA PHE A 15 0.35 -5.59 -3.43
C PHE A 15 -0.78 -5.14 -4.35
N LEU A 16 -2.04 -5.47 -4.04
CA LEU A 16 -3.22 -5.08 -4.83
C LEU A 16 -3.42 -3.57 -4.86
N VAL A 17 -3.23 -2.89 -3.73
CA VAL A 17 -3.28 -1.42 -3.69
C VAL A 17 -2.22 -0.82 -4.60
N ARG A 18 -0.98 -1.30 -4.52
CA ARG A 18 0.10 -0.86 -5.42
C ARG A 18 -0.23 -1.17 -6.88
N TYR A 19 -0.63 -2.40 -7.18
CA TYR A 19 -1.00 -2.83 -8.53
C TYR A 19 -2.07 -1.91 -9.14
N PHE A 20 -3.15 -1.64 -8.40
CA PHE A 20 -4.23 -0.79 -8.89
C PHE A 20 -3.80 0.67 -9.04
N LEU A 21 -3.02 1.21 -8.09
CA LEU A 21 -2.53 2.59 -8.14
C LEU A 21 -1.43 2.81 -9.19
N PHE A 22 -0.74 1.76 -9.66
CA PHE A 22 0.30 1.89 -10.68
C PHE A 22 -0.19 1.51 -12.07
N ILE A 23 -0.78 0.33 -12.25
CA ILE A 23 -1.01 -0.24 -13.58
C ILE A 23 -2.21 0.39 -14.28
N VAL A 24 -3.30 0.66 -13.56
CA VAL A 24 -4.49 1.26 -14.16
C VAL A 24 -4.20 2.69 -14.64
N PRO A 25 -3.56 3.57 -13.86
CA PRO A 25 -3.23 4.91 -14.33
C PRO A 25 -2.19 4.90 -15.46
N VAL A 26 -1.16 4.07 -15.38
CA VAL A 26 -0.10 3.99 -16.40
C VAL A 26 -0.67 3.52 -17.74
N THR A 27 -1.59 2.54 -17.75
CA THR A 27 -2.20 2.05 -18.99
C THR A 27 -3.12 3.08 -19.63
N ILE A 28 -3.99 3.75 -18.84
CA ILE A 28 -4.83 4.86 -19.32
C ILE A 28 -3.96 5.99 -19.90
N MET A 29 -2.84 6.28 -19.26
CA MET A 29 -1.92 7.32 -19.68
C MET A 29 -1.16 6.99 -20.98
N ILE A 30 -0.66 5.75 -21.13
CA ILE A 30 -0.04 5.30 -22.39
C ILE A 30 -1.05 5.42 -23.54
N LEU A 31 -2.32 5.09 -23.29
CA LEU A 31 -3.40 5.24 -24.26
C LEU A 31 -3.60 6.72 -24.66
N ILE A 32 -3.65 7.63 -23.68
CA ILE A 32 -3.78 9.08 -23.93
C ILE A 32 -2.59 9.61 -24.74
N LEU A 33 -1.36 9.22 -24.38
CA LEU A 33 -0.14 9.62 -25.11
C LEU A 33 -0.15 9.12 -26.55
N THR A 34 -0.56 7.87 -26.77
CA THR A 34 -0.66 7.26 -28.10
C THR A 34 -1.68 8.01 -28.96
N ILE A 35 -2.89 8.25 -28.44
CA ILE A 35 -3.95 8.99 -29.14
C ILE A 35 -3.51 10.44 -29.43
N SER A 36 -2.82 11.08 -28.48
CA SER A 36 -2.34 12.46 -28.64
C SER A 36 -1.29 12.55 -29.75
N TYR A 37 -0.34 11.60 -29.78
CA TYR A 37 0.71 11.54 -30.80
C TYR A 37 0.14 11.37 -32.20
N GLU A 38 -0.79 10.43 -32.39
CA GLU A 38 -1.44 10.18 -33.68
C GLU A 38 -2.16 11.43 -34.20
N ARG A 39 -2.90 12.14 -33.34
CA ARG A 39 -3.63 13.37 -33.72
C ARG A 39 -2.70 14.49 -34.20
N ILE A 40 -1.52 14.62 -33.61
CA ILE A 40 -0.55 15.67 -33.97
C ILE A 40 0.20 15.29 -35.25
N MET A 41 0.60 14.03 -35.37
CA MET A 41 1.32 13.53 -36.54
C MET A 41 0.46 13.62 -37.80
N GLN A 42 -0.82 13.26 -37.70
CA GLN A 42 -1.76 13.36 -38.83
C GLN A 42 -1.91 14.81 -39.33
N LYS A 43 -1.95 15.79 -38.42
CA LYS A 43 -1.98 17.22 -38.76
C LYS A 43 -0.68 17.71 -39.40
N SER A 44 0.46 17.12 -39.02
CA SER A 44 1.77 17.51 -39.51
C SER A 44 2.05 16.96 -40.91
N ILE A 45 1.66 15.70 -41.18
CA ILE A 45 1.82 15.06 -42.50
C ILE A 45 0.91 15.69 -43.55
N ALA A 46 -0.33 16.06 -43.18
CA ALA A 46 -1.31 16.66 -44.09
C ALA A 46 -1.01 18.13 -44.49
N ALA A 47 -0.02 18.77 -43.87
CA ALA A 47 0.25 20.20 -44.01
C ALA A 47 1.43 20.55 -44.95
N LEU A 48 2.09 19.57 -45.55
CA LEU A 48 3.19 19.81 -46.49
C LEU A 48 2.60 20.08 -47.90
N PRO A 49 2.59 21.29 -48.54
CA PRO A 49 3.17 22.64 -48.27
C PRO A 49 2.10 23.80 -48.24
N LEU A 50 2.26 25.06 -47.75
CA LEU A 50 3.12 26.19 -48.16
C LEU A 50 3.10 27.39 -47.13
N GLU A 51 2.68 27.19 -45.87
CA GLU A 51 2.59 28.25 -44.83
C GLU A 51 3.55 27.98 -43.65
N TYR A 52 4.84 28.14 -43.93
CA TYR A 52 5.96 27.69 -43.07
C TYR A 52 5.96 28.32 -41.66
N SER A 53 5.54 29.58 -41.49
CA SER A 53 5.61 30.30 -40.21
C SER A 53 4.53 29.88 -39.21
N GLN A 54 3.29 29.68 -39.66
CA GLN A 54 2.19 29.23 -38.80
C GLN A 54 2.29 27.74 -38.46
N GLN A 55 2.78 26.92 -39.39
CA GLN A 55 3.01 25.50 -39.13
C GLN A 55 4.11 25.27 -38.07
N LEU A 56 5.21 26.03 -38.13
CA LEU A 56 6.29 25.93 -37.15
C LEU A 56 5.80 26.23 -35.72
N THR A 57 4.93 27.23 -35.56
CA THR A 57 4.35 27.59 -34.24
C THR A 57 3.45 26.48 -33.69
N ASN A 58 2.66 25.82 -34.53
CA ASN A 58 1.78 24.73 -34.12
C ASN A 58 2.57 23.46 -33.76
N VAL A 59 3.64 23.17 -34.49
CA VAL A 59 4.55 22.05 -34.17
C VAL A 59 5.23 22.29 -32.82
N ILE A 60 5.78 23.50 -32.59
CA ILE A 60 6.39 23.87 -31.30
C ILE A 60 5.38 23.75 -30.15
N ARG A 61 4.15 24.25 -30.33
CA ARG A 61 3.08 24.08 -29.33
C ARG A 61 2.76 22.62 -29.05
N GLY A 62 2.67 21.78 -30.10
CA GLY A 62 2.44 20.34 -29.95
C GLY A 62 3.54 19.67 -29.13
N ILE A 63 4.80 19.98 -29.43
CA ILE A 63 5.96 19.49 -28.67
C ILE A 63 5.88 19.95 -27.20
N LEU A 64 5.59 21.22 -26.94
CA LEU A 64 5.45 21.74 -25.57
C LEU A 64 4.31 21.08 -24.79
N MET A 65 3.17 20.81 -25.45
CA MET A 65 2.07 20.07 -24.82
C MET A 65 2.49 18.64 -24.46
N ILE A 66 3.22 17.94 -25.34
CA ILE A 66 3.74 16.59 -25.05
C ILE A 66 4.65 16.62 -23.81
N HIS A 67 5.57 17.59 -23.74
CA HIS A 67 6.45 17.74 -22.58
C HIS A 67 5.67 18.04 -21.30
N ALA A 68 4.65 18.92 -21.37
CA ALA A 68 3.78 19.21 -20.23
C ALA A 68 3.02 17.96 -19.75
N TYR A 69 2.44 17.17 -20.67
CA TYR A 69 1.78 15.91 -20.33
C TYR A 69 2.74 14.89 -19.72
N ALA A 70 3.97 14.81 -20.23
CA ALA A 70 5.01 13.93 -19.69
C ALA A 70 5.42 14.34 -18.26
N ILE A 71 5.55 15.64 -17.97
CA ILE A 71 5.87 16.12 -16.62
C ILE A 71 4.74 15.83 -15.64
N ILE A 72 3.49 16.17 -16.01
CA ILE A 72 2.31 15.92 -15.17
C ILE A 72 2.20 14.42 -14.87
N THR A 73 2.45 13.58 -15.87
CA THR A 73 2.53 12.12 -15.75
C THR A 73 3.54 11.67 -14.70
N ILE A 74 4.78 12.17 -14.77
CA ILE A 74 5.85 11.79 -13.84
C ILE A 74 5.48 12.22 -12.41
N LEU A 75 4.93 13.43 -12.25
CA LEU A 75 4.50 13.93 -10.95
C LEU A 75 3.34 13.11 -10.37
N PHE A 76 2.37 12.74 -11.19
CA PHE A 76 1.25 11.89 -10.78
C PHE A 76 1.76 10.51 -10.36
N PHE A 77 2.62 9.89 -11.17
CA PHE A 77 3.24 8.60 -10.82
C PHE A 77 3.98 8.67 -9.49
N PHE A 78 4.83 9.69 -9.32
CA PHE A 78 5.57 9.90 -8.08
C PHE A 78 4.62 10.07 -6.87
N PHE A 79 3.55 10.84 -7.03
CA PHE A 79 2.53 11.03 -5.99
C PHE A 79 1.88 9.70 -5.55
N PHE A 80 1.50 8.83 -6.49
CA PHE A 80 0.94 7.51 -6.17
C PHE A 80 1.97 6.56 -5.56
N VAL A 81 3.24 6.63 -5.98
CA VAL A 81 4.33 5.88 -5.33
C VAL A 81 4.44 6.27 -3.86
N VAL A 82 4.46 7.57 -3.57
CA VAL A 82 4.56 8.10 -2.21
C VAL A 82 3.36 7.66 -1.38
N ILE A 83 2.13 7.86 -1.87
CA ILE A 83 0.92 7.46 -1.13
C ILE A 83 0.86 5.96 -0.90
N GLY A 84 1.11 5.14 -1.92
CA GLY A 84 1.10 3.68 -1.80
C GLY A 84 2.13 3.18 -0.78
N THR A 85 3.28 3.85 -0.69
CA THR A 85 4.31 3.55 0.31
C THR A 85 3.86 3.94 1.71
N LEU A 86 3.28 5.13 1.89
CA LEU A 86 2.78 5.59 3.19
C LEU A 86 1.66 4.69 3.74
N VAL A 87 0.71 4.30 2.89
CA VAL A 87 -0.37 3.37 3.28
C VAL A 87 0.20 2.00 3.68
N SER A 88 1.17 1.49 2.91
CA SER A 88 1.85 0.23 3.20
C SER A 88 2.58 0.25 4.54
N ILE A 89 3.29 1.35 4.84
CA ILE A 89 3.92 1.57 6.15
C ILE A 89 2.85 1.59 7.23
N TRP A 90 1.73 2.28 7.02
CA TRP A 90 0.69 2.36 8.02
C TRP A 90 0.05 0.99 8.36
N TRP A 91 -0.19 0.15 7.36
CA TRP A 91 -0.76 -1.19 7.59
C TRP A 91 0.23 -2.23 8.13
N THR A 92 1.53 -2.07 7.89
CA THR A 92 2.52 -3.08 8.28
C THR A 92 3.33 -2.63 9.49
N PHE A 93 3.91 -1.44 9.43
CA PHE A 93 4.86 -0.95 10.44
C PHE A 93 4.18 -0.64 11.78
N ARG A 94 3.00 -0.01 11.77
CA ARG A 94 2.25 0.30 12.99
C ARG A 94 1.89 -0.95 13.80
N PRO A 95 1.29 -2.01 13.23
CA PRO A 95 1.01 -3.22 14.00
C PRO A 95 2.28 -3.95 14.43
N THR A 96 3.35 -3.98 13.62
CA THR A 96 4.63 -4.56 14.05
C THR A 96 5.19 -3.85 15.27
N LEU A 97 5.14 -2.51 15.33
CA LEU A 97 5.56 -1.76 16.52
C LEU A 97 4.67 -2.02 17.74
N LYS A 98 3.35 -2.21 17.54
CA LYS A 98 2.45 -2.60 18.63
C LYS A 98 2.83 -3.96 19.21
N LEU A 99 3.12 -4.93 18.35
CA LEU A 99 3.58 -6.26 18.76
C LEU A 99 4.89 -6.17 19.53
N LEU A 100 5.87 -5.42 19.02
CA LEU A 100 7.16 -5.24 19.70
C LEU A 100 6.99 -4.67 21.12
N LYS A 101 6.19 -3.60 21.26
CA LYS A 101 5.91 -3.01 22.59
C LYS A 101 5.19 -3.99 23.53
N ALA A 102 4.26 -4.80 23.01
CA ALA A 102 3.58 -5.80 23.80
C ALA A 102 4.54 -6.92 24.24
N MET A 103 5.44 -7.35 23.37
CA MET A 103 6.50 -8.31 23.70
C MET A 103 7.43 -7.76 24.79
N ASP A 104 7.83 -6.49 24.72
CA ASP A 104 8.65 -5.85 25.76
C ASP A 104 7.96 -5.80 27.13
N ASN A 105 6.64 -5.58 27.16
CA ASN A 105 5.86 -5.62 28.41
C ASN A 105 5.84 -7.03 29.01
N VAL A 106 5.60 -8.04 28.17
CA VAL A 106 5.63 -9.45 28.57
C VAL A 106 7.01 -9.85 29.09
N ALA A 107 8.09 -9.40 28.44
CA ALA A 107 9.46 -9.65 28.89
C ALA A 107 9.76 -9.03 30.26
N ARG A 108 9.04 -7.96 30.64
CA ARG A 108 9.10 -7.34 31.97
C ARG A 108 8.19 -8.01 33.01
N GLY A 109 7.51 -9.09 32.65
CA GLY A 109 6.62 -9.85 33.54
C GLY A 109 5.16 -9.40 33.52
N ASP A 110 4.78 -8.44 32.67
CA ASP A 110 3.38 -8.07 32.49
C ASP A 110 2.72 -8.98 31.44
N PHE A 111 2.11 -10.07 31.92
CA PHE A 111 1.38 -11.04 31.09
C PHE A 111 -0.07 -10.64 30.79
N SER A 112 -0.55 -9.52 31.34
CA SER A 112 -1.94 -9.07 31.15
C SER A 112 -2.17 -8.37 29.80
N VAL A 113 -1.09 -8.00 29.10
CA VAL A 113 -1.16 -7.27 27.82
C VAL A 113 -1.91 -8.08 26.77
N ARG A 114 -2.82 -7.41 26.04
CA ARG A 114 -3.56 -7.98 24.91
C ARG A 114 -3.51 -7.08 23.69
N LEU A 115 -3.34 -7.67 22.52
CA LEU A 115 -3.36 -7.01 21.22
C LEU A 115 -4.74 -7.16 20.55
N PRO A 116 -5.17 -6.18 19.72
CA PRO A 116 -6.48 -6.20 19.08
C PRO A 116 -6.60 -7.27 17.98
N GLU A 117 -7.65 -8.09 18.00
CA GLU A 117 -7.84 -9.20 17.07
C GLU A 117 -8.73 -8.87 15.86
N ASP A 118 -8.96 -7.58 15.59
CA ASP A 118 -9.89 -7.10 14.56
C ASP A 118 -9.47 -7.52 13.14
N SER A 119 -8.16 -7.72 12.94
CA SER A 119 -7.63 -8.11 11.64
C SER A 119 -7.79 -9.60 11.38
N LYS A 120 -8.21 -9.96 10.17
CA LYS A 120 -8.36 -11.36 9.75
C LYS A 120 -7.12 -11.91 9.04
N ASP A 121 -6.16 -11.06 8.70
CA ASP A 121 -4.95 -11.41 7.94
C ASP A 121 -3.81 -11.92 8.84
N GLU A 122 -2.59 -12.00 8.28
CA GLU A 122 -1.40 -12.53 8.98
C GLU A 122 -1.15 -11.79 10.30
N ILE A 123 -1.31 -10.48 10.32
CA ILE A 123 -1.06 -9.66 11.51
C ILE A 123 -2.05 -10.02 12.60
N GLY A 124 -3.33 -10.15 12.26
CA GLY A 124 -4.35 -10.58 13.21
C GLY A 124 -4.12 -12.00 13.74
N ARG A 125 -3.68 -12.92 12.86
CA ARG A 125 -3.30 -14.28 13.28
C ARG A 125 -2.11 -14.28 14.25
N ILE A 126 -1.12 -13.42 14.01
CA ILE A 126 0.03 -13.25 14.92
C ILE A 126 -0.44 -12.69 16.26
N PHE A 127 -1.30 -11.67 16.26
CA PHE A 127 -1.81 -11.06 17.49
C PHE A 127 -2.63 -12.05 18.32
N LYS A 128 -3.49 -12.83 17.67
CA LYS A 128 -4.25 -13.90 18.32
C LYS A 128 -3.35 -14.96 18.97
N ARG A 129 -2.29 -15.39 18.28
CA ARG A 129 -1.31 -16.35 18.82
C ARG A 129 -0.52 -15.76 19.99
N PHE A 130 -0.14 -14.49 19.88
CA PHE A 130 0.52 -13.77 20.97
C PHE A 130 -0.38 -13.72 22.21
N ASN A 131 -1.64 -13.32 22.07
CA ASN A 131 -2.60 -13.25 23.19
C ASN A 131 -2.80 -14.62 23.87
N ALA A 132 -2.91 -15.69 23.09
CA ALA A 132 -3.06 -17.04 23.63
C ALA A 132 -1.81 -17.48 24.43
N MET A 133 -0.61 -17.14 23.94
CA MET A 133 0.64 -17.42 24.65
C MET A 133 0.73 -16.64 25.96
N THR A 134 0.43 -15.34 25.96
CA THR A 134 0.50 -14.51 27.17
C THR A 134 -0.55 -14.91 28.20
N GLN A 135 -1.74 -15.32 27.77
CA GLN A 135 -2.75 -15.88 28.64
C GLN A 135 -2.26 -17.15 29.34
N GLY A 136 -1.60 -18.07 28.62
CA GLY A 136 -1.03 -19.27 29.23
C GLY A 136 0.07 -18.98 30.27
N LEU A 137 0.89 -17.94 30.02
CA LEU A 137 1.89 -17.48 31.00
C LEU A 137 1.26 -16.89 32.25
N GLU A 138 0.21 -16.09 32.10
CA GLU A 138 -0.55 -15.49 33.19
C GLU A 138 -1.19 -16.58 34.07
N GLU A 139 -1.86 -17.55 33.47
CA GLU A 139 -2.48 -18.68 34.18
C GLU A 139 -1.43 -19.52 34.93
N ALA A 140 -0.28 -19.79 34.31
CA ALA A 140 0.83 -20.52 34.93
C ALA A 140 1.45 -19.74 36.11
N ALA A 141 1.61 -18.42 35.98
CA ALA A 141 2.10 -17.57 37.05
C ALA A 141 1.15 -17.59 38.26
N VAL A 142 -0.16 -17.39 38.03
CA VAL A 142 -1.19 -17.43 39.08
C VAL A 142 -1.20 -18.79 39.79
N LYS A 143 -1.17 -19.89 39.02
CA LYS A 143 -1.12 -21.24 39.59
C LYS A 143 0.14 -21.46 40.42
N GLY A 144 1.29 -20.96 39.96
CA GLY A 144 2.55 -20.99 40.72
C GLY A 144 2.44 -20.29 42.06
N PHE A 145 1.88 -19.07 42.09
CA PHE A 145 1.65 -18.33 43.33
C PHE A 145 0.72 -19.07 44.29
N MET A 146 -0.40 -19.61 43.81
CA MET A 146 -1.34 -20.39 44.63
C MET A 146 -0.69 -21.64 45.21
N THR A 147 0.20 -22.29 44.46
CA THR A 147 0.90 -23.50 44.92
C THR A 147 1.91 -23.19 46.04
N ILE A 148 2.56 -22.02 46.00
CA ILE A 148 3.48 -21.57 47.05
C ILE A 148 2.70 -21.13 48.30
N ALA A 149 1.60 -20.39 48.13
CA ALA A 149 0.79 -19.88 49.25
C ALA A 149 0.04 -20.96 50.05
N LEU A 150 -0.20 -22.13 49.44
CA LEU A 150 -0.89 -23.26 50.08
C LEU A 150 0.06 -24.31 50.69
N LYS A 151 1.39 -24.08 50.63
CA LYS A 151 2.37 -24.97 51.25
C LYS A 151 2.48 -24.64 52.75
N PRO A 152 2.15 -25.57 53.67
CA PRO A 152 2.13 -25.33 55.11
C PRO A 152 3.52 -25.09 55.70
#